data_AF-G2QT21-F1
#
_entry.id   AF-G2QT21-F1
#
_cell.length_a   1.000
_cell.length_b   1.000
_cell.length_c   1.000
_cell.angle_alpha   90.00
_cell.angle_beta   90.00
_cell.angle_gamma   90.00
#
_symmetry.space_group_name_H-M   'P 1'
#
loop_
_entity.id
_entity.type
_entity.pdbx_description
1 polymer ?
#
loop_
_entity_poly.entity_id
_entity_poly.type
_entity_poly.pdbx_seq_one_letter_code
_entity_poly.pdbx_strand_id
1 'polypeptide(L)'
;MLRPSLRRALLRTAARRVPWATRYSTVSKTSDPLRVLFCGSDEFSCASLQALYDEQKQNSELIRSIDVLVRPAKPTGRGNRIMKDVPLRALAEQLRLPIHVRDTFKGWDMPKPAGDPINLIIAVSFGLFVPQRLLRESKYGGINVHPSLLPE
;
A
#
# COMPACT_ATOMS: atom_id res chain seq x y z
N MET A 1 58.23 -38.20 43.60
CA MET A 1 58.52 -38.66 42.22
C MET A 1 57.19 -39.08 41.58
N LEU A 2 56.75 -38.36 40.53
CA LEU A 2 55.92 -38.76 39.35
C LEU A 2 54.92 -39.94 39.48
N ARG A 3 53.65 -39.96 39.00
CA ARG A 3 52.72 -39.10 38.22
C ARG A 3 51.35 -39.90 38.10
N PRO A 4 50.33 -39.59 37.26
CA PRO A 4 48.97 -39.17 37.70
C PRO A 4 47.76 -39.95 37.08
N SER A 5 46.55 -39.34 37.20
CA SER A 5 45.34 -39.48 36.32
C SER A 5 44.27 -40.51 36.78
N LEU A 6 42.94 -40.36 36.62
CA LEU A 6 42.11 -39.57 35.69
C LEU A 6 40.83 -39.06 36.40
N ARG A 7 40.45 -37.80 36.17
CA ARG A 7 39.03 -37.38 36.19
C ARG A 7 38.67 -36.90 34.78
N ARG A 8 37.73 -37.60 34.15
CA ARG A 8 37.13 -37.26 32.84
C ARG A 8 36.40 -35.92 32.97
N ALA A 9 36.94 -34.87 32.36
CA ALA A 9 36.21 -33.64 32.09
C ALA A 9 35.37 -33.85 30.82
N LEU A 10 34.04 -33.85 30.96
CA LEU A 10 33.13 -33.76 29.83
C LEU A 10 33.16 -32.31 29.31
N LEU A 11 33.83 -32.09 28.18
CA LEU A 11 33.71 -30.87 27.40
C LEU A 11 32.31 -30.82 26.79
N ARG A 12 31.41 -30.05 27.42
CA ARG A 12 30.21 -29.55 26.75
C ARG A 12 30.65 -28.43 25.82
N THR A 13 30.77 -28.74 24.54
CA THR A 13 30.92 -27.74 23.47
C THR A 13 29.64 -26.91 23.42
N ALA A 14 29.63 -25.75 24.08
CA ALA A 14 28.61 -24.74 23.85
C ALA A 14 28.83 -24.19 22.45
N ALA A 15 28.05 -24.68 21.49
CA ALA A 15 27.96 -24.09 20.16
C ALA A 15 27.53 -22.62 20.33
N ARG A 16 28.47 -21.70 20.09
CA ARG A 16 28.20 -20.27 20.03
C ARG A 16 27.16 -20.09 18.93
N ARG A 17 25.91 -19.81 19.32
CA ARG A 17 24.90 -19.29 18.40
C ARG A 17 25.42 -17.98 17.87
N VAL A 18 25.92 -17.99 16.64
CA VAL A 18 26.20 -16.77 15.89
C VAL A 18 24.85 -16.09 15.71
N PRO A 19 24.62 -14.89 16.27
CA PRO A 19 23.42 -14.14 15.94
C PRO A 19 23.52 -13.83 14.45
N TRP A 20 22.63 -14.44 13.69
CA TRP A 20 22.43 -14.17 12.28
C TRP A 20 22.12 -12.68 12.12
N ALA A 21 23.06 -11.98 11.50
CA ALA A 21 22.91 -10.68 10.86
C ALA A 21 22.09 -9.64 11.63
N THR A 22 22.77 -8.82 12.43
CA THR A 22 22.40 -7.41 12.53
C THR A 22 22.34 -6.86 11.11
N ARG A 23 21.14 -6.72 10.56
CA ARG A 23 20.93 -5.99 9.30
C ARG A 23 21.27 -4.53 9.59
N TYR A 24 22.52 -4.15 9.35
CA TYR A 24 22.87 -2.75 9.20
C TYR A 24 22.17 -2.26 7.93
N SER A 25 20.95 -1.73 8.07
CA SER A 25 20.36 -0.91 7.02
C SER A 25 21.10 0.43 7.05
N THR A 26 22.14 0.56 6.22
CA THR A 26 22.80 1.84 5.93
C THR A 26 21.99 2.70 4.95
N VAL A 27 20.77 2.29 4.60
CA VAL A 27 19.89 3.06 3.71
C VAL A 27 19.25 4.18 4.54
N SER A 28 19.82 5.38 4.42
CA SER A 28 19.06 6.61 4.66
C SER A 28 17.72 6.49 3.94
N LYS A 29 16.60 6.57 4.66
CA LYS A 29 15.26 6.43 4.07
C LYS A 29 15.16 7.37 2.87
N THR A 30 15.02 6.81 1.67
CA THR A 30 15.02 7.56 0.41
C THR A 30 13.77 8.42 0.22
N SER A 31 12.72 8.18 1.01
CA SER A 31 11.44 8.91 0.94
C SER A 31 10.81 9.13 2.31
N ASP A 32 9.99 10.17 2.41
CA ASP A 32 9.01 10.29 3.50
C ASP A 32 8.03 9.12 3.45
N PRO A 33 7.44 8.69 4.58
CA PRO A 33 6.36 7.71 4.59
C PRO A 33 5.22 8.12 3.66
N LEU A 34 4.76 7.19 2.83
CA LEU A 34 3.72 7.38 1.83
C LEU A 34 2.35 7.52 2.49
N ARG A 35 1.59 8.49 2.02
CA ARG A 35 0.19 8.73 2.37
C ARG A 35 -0.56 8.72 1.05
N VAL A 36 -1.19 7.60 0.77
CA VAL A 36 -1.64 7.21 -0.56
C VAL A 36 -3.11 7.51 -0.73
N LEU A 37 -3.46 8.15 -1.85
CA LEU A 37 -4.83 8.13 -2.38
C LEU A 37 -4.90 7.08 -3.48
N PHE A 38 -5.55 5.95 -3.20
CA PHE A 38 -5.75 4.86 -4.13
C PHE A 38 -7.08 5.02 -4.86
N CYS A 39 -7.05 5.20 -6.18
CA CYS A 39 -8.20 5.42 -7.02
C CYS A 39 -8.46 4.20 -7.91
N GLY A 40 -9.65 3.60 -7.84
CA GLY A 40 -9.99 2.47 -8.71
C GLY A 40 -11.47 2.10 -8.71
N SER A 41 -11.81 0.97 -9.33
CA SER A 41 -13.22 0.54 -9.43
C SER A 41 -13.46 -0.96 -9.61
N ASP A 42 -12.58 -1.69 -10.28
CA ASP A 42 -12.79 -3.08 -10.70
C ASP A 42 -11.93 -4.09 -9.93
N GLU A 43 -12.03 -5.37 -10.27
CA GLU A 43 -11.25 -6.45 -9.64
C GLU A 43 -9.74 -6.30 -9.84
N PHE A 44 -9.30 -5.71 -10.95
CA PHE A 44 -7.89 -5.43 -11.19
C PHE A 44 -7.36 -4.41 -10.16
N SER A 45 -8.17 -3.38 -9.86
CA SER A 45 -7.87 -2.44 -8.79
C SER A 45 -7.96 -3.07 -7.40
N CYS A 46 -8.86 -4.05 -7.17
CA CYS A 46 -8.93 -4.81 -5.91
C CYS A 46 -7.63 -5.54 -5.61
N ALA A 47 -7.11 -6.30 -6.58
CA ALA A 47 -5.84 -7.02 -6.43
C ALA A 47 -4.67 -6.07 -6.09
N SER A 48 -4.64 -4.91 -6.74
CA SER A 48 -3.62 -3.88 -6.51
C SER A 48 -3.75 -3.25 -5.11
N LEU A 49 -4.97 -2.95 -4.65
CA LEU A 49 -5.21 -2.41 -3.30
C LEU A 49 -4.83 -3.42 -2.22
N GLN A 50 -5.17 -4.70 -2.41
CA GLN A 50 -4.84 -5.75 -1.45
C GLN A 50 -3.31 -5.86 -1.26
N ALA A 51 -2.54 -5.88 -2.35
CA ALA A 51 -1.08 -5.90 -2.29
C ALA A 51 -0.49 -4.67 -1.58
N LEU A 52 -1.02 -3.47 -1.88
CA LEU A 52 -0.60 -2.24 -1.22
C LEU A 52 -0.88 -2.25 0.29
N TYR A 53 -2.04 -2.76 0.68
CA TYR A 53 -2.44 -2.89 2.09
C TYR A 53 -1.60 -3.92 2.85
N ASP A 54 -1.26 -5.04 2.21
CA ASP A 54 -0.38 -6.05 2.79
C ASP A 54 1.05 -5.50 2.99
N GLU A 55 1.57 -4.71 2.04
CA GLU A 55 2.84 -4.00 2.20
C GLU A 55 2.76 -2.96 3.35
N GLN A 56 1.65 -2.23 3.47
CA GLN A 56 1.46 -1.28 4.58
C GLN A 56 1.55 -1.99 5.95
N LYS A 57 0.99 -3.20 6.07
CA LYS A 57 1.07 -4.00 7.29
C LYS A 57 2.48 -4.48 7.60
N GLN A 58 3.24 -4.85 6.57
CA GLN A 58 4.62 -5.33 6.73
C GLN A 58 5.61 -4.19 6.96
N ASN A 59 5.32 -3.01 6.41
CA ASN A 59 6.23 -1.88 6.33
C ASN A 59 5.50 -0.54 6.55
N SER A 60 4.98 -0.35 7.76
CA SER A 60 4.25 0.86 8.17
C SER A 60 5.10 2.13 8.12
N GLU A 61 6.42 1.97 8.16
CA GLU A 61 7.40 3.05 8.02
C GLU A 61 7.55 3.54 6.57
N LEU A 62 7.16 2.71 5.59
CA LEU A 62 7.12 3.05 4.17
C LEU A 62 5.74 3.57 3.78
N ILE A 63 4.66 2.90 4.17
CA ILE A 63 3.28 3.31 3.87
C ILE A 63 2.58 3.65 5.18
N ARG A 64 2.36 4.94 5.41
CA ARG A 64 1.73 5.46 6.62
C ARG A 64 0.22 5.34 6.56
N SER A 65 -0.40 5.71 5.45
CA SER A 65 -1.87 5.70 5.29
C SER A 65 -2.29 5.39 3.86
N ILE A 66 -3.48 4.82 3.74
CA ILE A 66 -4.15 4.55 2.46
C ILE A 66 -5.59 5.06 2.59
N ASP A 67 -5.95 6.01 1.75
CA ASP A 67 -7.31 6.46 1.51
C ASP A 67 -7.76 5.90 0.15
N VAL A 68 -8.99 5.40 0.05
CA VAL A 68 -9.53 4.82 -1.18
C VAL A 68 -10.54 5.77 -1.79
N LEU A 69 -10.41 6.05 -3.09
CA LEU A 69 -11.35 6.85 -3.84
C LEU A 69 -11.99 6.00 -4.94
N VAL A 70 -13.31 5.87 -4.87
CA VAL A 70 -14.13 5.10 -5.80
C VAL A 70 -15.15 6.00 -6.48
N ARG A 71 -15.63 5.56 -7.64
CA ARG A 71 -16.78 6.20 -8.29
C ARG A 71 -18.08 5.67 -7.68
N PRO A 72 -19.18 6.43 -7.73
CA PRO A 72 -20.49 5.89 -7.38
C PRO A 72 -20.87 4.74 -8.33
N ALA A 73 -21.62 3.77 -7.81
CA ALA A 73 -22.23 2.71 -8.60
C ALA A 73 -23.04 3.31 -9.75
N LYS A 74 -22.90 2.74 -10.95
CA LYS A 74 -23.65 3.17 -12.13
C LYS A 74 -24.76 2.16 -12.44
N PRO A 75 -25.94 2.65 -12.88
CA PRO A 75 -26.95 1.79 -13.48
C PRO A 75 -26.42 1.11 -14.74
N THR A 76 -26.76 -0.16 -14.92
CA THR A 76 -26.34 -1.01 -16.04
C THR A 76 -27.50 -1.88 -16.53
N GLY A 77 -27.29 -2.56 -17.66
CA GLY A 77 -28.28 -3.43 -18.31
C GLY A 77 -29.32 -2.68 -19.16
N ARG A 78 -30.15 -3.43 -19.90
CA ARG A 78 -31.21 -2.84 -20.75
C ARG A 78 -32.19 -2.05 -19.88
N GLY A 79 -32.27 -0.74 -20.11
CA GLY A 79 -33.13 0.16 -19.33
C GLY A 79 -32.57 0.58 -17.96
N ASN A 80 -31.27 0.40 -17.70
CA ASN A 80 -30.58 0.95 -16.52
C ASN A 80 -31.20 0.54 -15.16
N ARG A 81 -31.72 -0.69 -15.07
CA ARG A 81 -32.39 -1.18 -13.84
C ARG A 81 -31.44 -1.91 -12.88
N ILE A 82 -30.24 -2.28 -13.33
CA ILE A 82 -29.29 -3.05 -12.52
C ILE A 82 -28.25 -2.10 -11.94
N MET A 83 -28.24 -1.91 -10.63
CA MET A 83 -27.14 -1.21 -9.95
C MET A 83 -25.98 -2.19 -9.80
N LYS A 84 -24.85 -1.91 -10.48
CA LYS A 84 -23.63 -2.69 -10.30
C LYS A 84 -22.81 -2.04 -9.19
N ASP A 85 -22.61 -2.78 -8.11
CA ASP A 85 -21.71 -2.35 -7.03
C ASP A 85 -20.26 -2.28 -7.53
N VAL A 86 -19.43 -1.50 -6.84
CA VAL A 86 -18.03 -1.27 -7.18
C VAL A 86 -17.18 -2.20 -6.33
N PRO A 87 -16.59 -3.28 -6.89
CA PRO A 87 -15.82 -4.27 -6.12
C PRO A 87 -14.78 -3.66 -5.18
N LEU A 88 -14.07 -2.62 -5.63
CA LEU A 88 -13.06 -1.94 -4.81
C LEU A 88 -13.63 -1.33 -3.54
N ARG A 89 -14.87 -0.83 -3.59
CA ARG A 89 -15.54 -0.26 -2.43
C ARG A 89 -15.77 -1.34 -1.37
N ALA A 90 -16.32 -2.49 -1.78
CA ALA A 90 -16.56 -3.60 -0.87
C ALA A 90 -15.25 -4.06 -0.20
N LEU A 91 -14.17 -4.19 -0.98
CA LEU A 91 -12.85 -4.52 -0.43
C LEU A 91 -12.35 -3.46 0.57
N ALA A 92 -12.42 -2.18 0.22
CA ALA A 92 -11.99 -1.10 1.11
C ALA A 92 -12.77 -1.08 2.43
N GLU A 93 -14.07 -1.38 2.40
CA GLU A 93 -14.91 -1.50 3.60
C GLU A 93 -14.45 -2.68 4.46
N GLN A 94 -14.16 -3.84 3.85
CA GLN A 94 -13.61 -5.02 4.54
C GLN A 94 -12.26 -4.74 5.21
N LEU A 95 -11.39 -4.00 4.52
CA LEU A 95 -10.07 -3.58 5.03
C LEU A 95 -10.13 -2.41 6.02
N ARG A 96 -11.33 -1.81 6.21
CA ARG A 96 -11.59 -0.64 7.06
C ARG A 96 -10.74 0.58 6.68
N LEU A 97 -10.55 0.79 5.39
CA LEU A 97 -9.86 1.98 4.86
C LEU A 97 -10.86 3.14 4.72
N PRO A 98 -10.42 4.41 4.89
CA PRO A 98 -11.24 5.57 4.54
C PRO A 98 -11.66 5.54 3.07
N ILE A 99 -12.95 5.76 2.79
CA ILE A 99 -13.51 5.72 1.44
C ILE A 99 -14.09 7.07 1.05
N HIS A 100 -13.71 7.53 -0.14
CA HIS A 100 -14.22 8.74 -0.78
C HIS A 100 -14.98 8.34 -2.04
N VAL A 101 -16.28 8.64 -2.11
CA VAL A 101 -17.11 8.32 -3.28
C VAL A 101 -17.31 9.57 -4.13
N ARG A 102 -16.75 9.60 -5.34
CA ARG A 102 -16.78 10.78 -6.23
C ARG A 102 -16.85 10.39 -7.70
N ASP A 103 -17.68 11.10 -8.47
CA ASP A 103 -17.71 11.04 -9.94
C ASP A 103 -16.96 12.21 -10.60
N THR A 104 -16.54 13.21 -9.80
CA THR A 104 -15.81 14.39 -10.23
C THR A 104 -14.85 14.89 -9.16
N PHE A 105 -13.74 15.49 -9.60
CA PHE A 105 -12.79 16.20 -8.73
C PHE A 105 -13.09 17.70 -8.63
N LYS A 106 -14.14 18.21 -9.26
CA LYS A 106 -14.50 19.63 -9.16
C LYS A 106 -14.96 19.96 -7.73
N GLY A 107 -14.38 21.02 -7.15
CA GLY A 107 -14.73 21.47 -5.79
C GLY A 107 -14.39 20.46 -4.69
N TRP A 108 -13.46 19.54 -4.94
CA TRP A 108 -13.04 18.54 -3.97
C TRP A 108 -11.60 18.75 -3.53
N ASP A 109 -11.36 18.85 -2.24
CA ASP A 109 -10.00 18.92 -1.71
C ASP A 109 -9.51 17.54 -1.32
N MET A 110 -8.22 17.30 -1.57
CA MET A 110 -7.58 16.03 -1.23
C MET A 110 -7.60 15.82 0.29
N PRO A 111 -7.89 14.60 0.78
CA PRO A 111 -7.91 14.33 2.21
C PRO A 111 -6.53 14.59 2.85
N LYS A 112 -6.56 14.81 4.16
CA LYS A 112 -5.37 15.02 4.99
C LYS A 112 -5.37 14.04 6.16
N PRO A 113 -5.07 12.75 5.93
CA PRO A 113 -5.06 11.75 7.01
C PRO A 113 -4.09 12.18 8.12
N ALA A 114 -4.60 12.25 9.36
CA ALA A 114 -3.88 12.74 10.54
C ALA A 114 -3.32 14.17 10.40
N GLY A 115 -3.89 15.00 9.53
CA GLY A 115 -3.45 16.38 9.28
C GLY A 115 -2.37 16.53 8.22
N ASP A 116 -1.78 15.42 7.75
CA ASP A 116 -0.76 15.43 6.71
C ASP A 116 -1.39 15.28 5.31
N PRO A 117 -0.97 16.06 4.30
CA PRO A 117 -1.50 15.93 2.95
C PRO A 117 -1.04 14.61 2.30
N ILE A 118 -1.92 14.02 1.48
CA ILE A 118 -1.56 12.93 0.56
C ILE A 118 -0.32 13.34 -0.25
N ASN A 119 0.62 12.41 -0.37
CA ASN A 119 1.88 12.64 -1.08
C ASN A 119 2.10 11.71 -2.27
N LEU A 120 1.20 10.75 -2.51
CA LEU A 120 1.19 9.90 -3.69
C LEU A 120 -0.25 9.55 -4.10
N ILE A 121 -0.56 9.66 -5.39
CA ILE A 121 -1.82 9.19 -5.96
C ILE A 121 -1.56 7.93 -6.78
N ILE A 122 -2.31 6.86 -6.55
CA ILE A 122 -2.23 5.62 -7.33
C ILE A 122 -3.55 5.42 -8.05
N ALA A 123 -3.54 5.41 -9.38
CA ALA A 123 -4.72 5.15 -10.18
C ALA A 123 -4.66 3.76 -10.83
N VAL A 124 -5.69 2.94 -10.63
CA VAL A 124 -5.80 1.60 -11.22
C VAL A 124 -7.23 1.43 -11.73
N SER A 125 -7.42 1.34 -13.05
CA SER A 125 -8.76 1.18 -13.67
C SER A 125 -9.83 2.15 -13.12
N PHE A 126 -9.47 3.41 -12.86
CA PHE A 126 -10.37 4.34 -12.16
C PHE A 126 -11.42 4.99 -13.10
N GLY A 127 -11.07 5.22 -14.37
CA GLY A 127 -11.98 5.76 -15.38
C GLY A 127 -12.41 7.21 -15.18
N LEU A 128 -11.69 7.97 -14.34
CA LEU A 128 -11.80 9.42 -14.22
C LEU A 128 -10.40 10.02 -14.27
N PHE A 129 -10.24 11.10 -15.03
CA PHE A 129 -8.98 11.81 -15.16
C PHE A 129 -8.61 12.53 -13.86
N VAL A 130 -7.41 12.25 -13.32
CA VAL A 130 -6.89 12.94 -12.13
C VAL A 130 -6.34 14.30 -12.57
N PRO A 131 -6.93 15.42 -12.12
CA PRO A 131 -6.53 16.76 -12.57
C PRO A 131 -5.12 17.12 -12.07
N GLN A 132 -4.42 17.92 -12.87
CA GLN A 132 -3.06 18.37 -12.59
C GLN A 132 -2.91 19.06 -11.22
N ARG A 133 -3.94 19.76 -10.72
CA ARG A 133 -3.89 20.39 -9.39
C ARG A 133 -3.61 19.37 -8.28
N LEU A 134 -4.27 18.20 -8.33
CA LEU A 134 -4.10 17.15 -7.32
C LEU A 134 -2.73 16.48 -7.44
N LEU A 135 -2.27 16.27 -8.69
CA LEU A 135 -0.94 15.75 -8.95
C LEU A 135 0.16 16.70 -8.45
N ARG A 136 -0.05 18.02 -8.50
CA ARG A 136 0.88 19.04 -7.99
C ARG A 136 0.82 19.20 -6.46
N GLU A 137 -0.35 19.00 -5.86
CA GLU A 137 -0.51 18.98 -4.40
C GLU A 137 0.19 17.76 -3.76
N SER A 138 0.31 16.67 -4.51
CA SER A 138 1.00 15.43 -4.11
C SER A 138 2.51 15.51 -4.39
N LYS A 139 3.35 15.43 -3.34
CA LYS A 139 4.83 15.53 -3.45
C LYS A 139 5.43 14.60 -4.51
N TYR A 140 4.94 13.37 -4.60
CA TYR A 140 5.42 12.35 -5.54
C TYR A 140 4.53 12.24 -6.78
N GLY A 141 3.58 13.16 -6.98
CA GLY A 141 2.67 13.14 -8.10
C GLY A 141 1.70 11.97 -8.04
N GLY A 142 1.59 11.25 -9.17
CA GLY A 142 0.78 10.05 -9.24
C GLY A 142 1.33 9.02 -10.21
N ILE A 143 1.00 7.77 -9.95
CA ILE A 143 1.32 6.61 -10.79
C ILE A 143 0.03 5.97 -11.28
N ASN A 144 0.07 5.42 -12.49
CA ASN A 144 -1.04 4.65 -13.05
C ASN A 144 -0.59 3.23 -13.33
N VAL A 145 -1.34 2.26 -12.85
CA VAL A 145 -1.13 0.85 -13.19
C VAL A 145 -2.01 0.55 -14.40
N HIS A 146 -1.35 0.31 -15.54
CA HIS A 146 -2.00 -0.03 -16.79
C HIS A 146 -1.81 -1.53 -17.08
N PRO A 147 -2.86 -2.27 -17.50
CA PRO A 147 -2.77 -3.70 -17.77
C PRO A 147 -2.16 -4.01 -19.15
N SER A 148 -1.18 -3.22 -19.60
CA SER A 148 -0.46 -3.47 -20.86
C SER A 148 0.99 -2.94 -20.79
N LEU A 149 1.80 -3.35 -21.77
CA LEU A 149 3.16 -2.85 -21.96
C LEU A 149 3.12 -1.58 -22.80
N LEU A 150 3.38 -0.43 -22.18
CA LEU A 150 3.50 0.85 -22.90
C LEU A 150 4.83 0.87 -23.72
N PRO A 151 4.91 1.58 -24.87
CA PRO A 151 3.89 2.42 -25.49
C PRO A 151 3.06 1.71 -26.58
N GLU A 152 2.98 0.37 -26.58
CA GLU A 152 2.31 -0.40 -27.66
C GLU A 152 0.95 0.16 -28.10
#